data_AF-A0A970HPH6-F1
#
_entry.id   AF-A0A970HPH6-F1
#
_cell.length_a   1.000
_cell.length_b   1.000
_cell.length_c   1.000
_cell.angle_alpha   90.00
_cell.angle_beta   90.00
_cell.angle_gamma   90.00
#
_symmetry.space_group_name_H-M   'P 1'
#
loop_
_entity.id
_entity.type
_entity.pdbx_description
1 polymer ?
#
loop_
_entity_poly.entity_id
_entity_poly.type
_entity_poly.pdbx_seq_one_letter_code
_entity_poly.pdbx_strand_id
1 'polypeptide(L)'
;MARLTVREAAEEIAREMNESRALEDIVQEVAARCGRPYTHSMKQTVSQALGHLGFVVRCGTGIYAPTRVALDGKAFRVPLSGSEVQRRELRRKKLEPFFTALGKPPIRTEDGQELATLFLADERLDELNAEKLRAIAMAFQELPWIERYLHRKDMRKVSDETWKQMDVSRIDSGLMDMTPLDLQASDAEESSLELIVRWDKESGVLKVSVSAGISEDTSETVASEDRILADFLFSRLPRQNAVSLSDLLLEAYARFPELGRTPGSHPFEVIGRDSRMRVIGGSEDCLSDVSIARADMLPRQELRQSDEKDPLADWLHRWREDLVVRIKAHPERLRAAWASERWRLGLADNKRASTFDANVVPLRKPSNEDLIAEWDQALREQGLSDNVRQRKVRHVETFVHYLGIEGYRTSGHLLLVDESDLQSFFFWTYVRRFPNSPSDALSFTLDLRDFYRYQKQRGRIQDARFAELFYGVRDMIVERLELYDGLLVFVDSADYEELYETLFLGYVPS
;
A
#
# COMPACT_ATOMS: atom_id res chain seq x y z
N MET A 1 14.45 11.72 27.45
CA MET A 1 13.56 10.72 26.81
C MET A 1 12.64 11.47 25.86
N ALA A 2 12.56 11.06 24.60
CA ALA A 2 11.59 11.62 23.65
C ALA A 2 10.16 11.29 24.13
N ARG A 3 9.23 12.26 24.07
CA ARG A 3 7.83 12.01 24.43
C ARG A 3 7.15 11.28 23.28
N LEU A 4 6.58 10.11 23.55
CA LEU A 4 5.79 9.35 22.59
C LEU A 4 4.62 10.19 22.06
N THR A 5 4.32 10.05 20.78
CA THR A 5 3.07 10.55 20.20
C THR A 5 1.88 9.74 20.73
N VAL A 6 0.67 10.31 20.62
CA VAL A 6 -0.59 9.63 21.02
C VAL A 6 -0.76 8.29 20.30
N ARG A 7 -0.33 8.21 19.04
CA ARG A 7 -0.42 7.00 18.22
C ARG A 7 0.59 5.94 18.69
N GLU A 8 1.85 6.33 18.86
CA GLU A 8 2.89 5.40 19.35
C GLU A 8 2.55 4.85 20.74
N ALA A 9 2.08 5.71 21.65
CA ALA A 9 1.65 5.27 22.98
C ALA A 9 0.44 4.31 22.93
N ALA A 10 -0.53 4.55 22.05
CA ALA A 10 -1.66 3.64 21.87
C ALA A 10 -1.23 2.28 21.30
N GLU A 11 -0.27 2.27 20.36
CA GLU A 11 0.30 1.04 19.81
C GLU A 11 1.10 0.23 20.83
N GLU A 12 1.92 0.88 21.67
CA GLU A 12 2.64 0.21 22.76
C GLU A 12 1.68 -0.39 23.78
N ILE A 13 0.70 0.38 24.25
CA ILE A 13 -0.32 -0.11 25.18
C ILE A 13 -1.05 -1.31 24.58
N ALA A 14 -1.43 -1.25 23.30
CA ALA A 14 -2.09 -2.37 22.61
C ALA A 14 -1.25 -3.65 22.58
N ARG A 15 0.08 -3.54 22.45
CA ARG A 15 0.99 -4.71 22.50
C ARG A 15 1.10 -5.30 23.91
N GLU A 16 1.08 -4.44 24.94
CA GLU A 16 1.19 -4.84 26.34
C GLU A 16 -0.12 -5.39 26.93
N MET A 17 -1.27 -5.07 26.32
CA MET A 17 -2.57 -5.56 26.75
C MET A 17 -2.62 -7.10 26.78
N ASN A 18 -3.10 -7.65 27.89
CA ASN A 18 -3.33 -9.10 28.07
C ASN A 18 -4.81 -9.46 28.27
N GLU A 19 -5.67 -8.44 28.31
CA GLU A 19 -7.11 -8.52 28.53
C GLU A 19 -7.84 -7.43 27.73
N SER A 20 -9.16 -7.53 27.64
CA SER A 20 -10.00 -6.48 27.07
C SER A 20 -10.01 -5.25 27.96
N ARG A 21 -9.94 -4.06 27.36
CA ARG A 21 -9.95 -2.78 28.09
C ARG A 21 -10.94 -1.79 27.49
N ALA A 22 -11.52 -0.94 28.34
CA ALA A 22 -12.31 0.18 27.90
C ALA A 22 -11.41 1.23 27.22
N LEU A 23 -11.93 1.86 26.17
CA LEU A 23 -11.25 2.91 25.42
C LEU A 23 -10.90 4.08 26.35
N GLU A 24 -11.75 4.39 27.31
CA GLU A 24 -11.52 5.41 28.33
C GLU A 24 -10.24 5.14 29.12
N ASP A 25 -10.03 3.89 29.56
CA ASP A 25 -8.85 3.50 30.33
C ASP A 25 -7.58 3.56 29.47
N ILE A 26 -7.68 3.11 28.22
CA ILE A 26 -6.58 3.19 27.25
C ILE A 26 -6.20 4.66 27.01
N VAL A 27 -7.19 5.54 26.80
CA VAL A 27 -6.95 6.97 26.56
C VAL A 27 -6.34 7.65 27.78
N GLN A 28 -6.77 7.31 28.99
CA GLN A 28 -6.17 7.83 30.23
C GLN A 28 -4.70 7.43 30.34
N GLU A 29 -4.37 6.19 30.01
CA GLU A 29 -2.98 5.72 30.03
C GLU A 29 -2.12 6.34 28.91
N VAL A 30 -2.68 6.48 27.71
CA VAL A 30 -2.02 7.22 26.61
C VAL A 30 -1.71 8.66 27.04
N ALA A 31 -2.68 9.35 27.66
CA ALA A 31 -2.49 10.71 28.17
C ALA A 31 -1.33 10.77 29.19
N ALA A 32 -1.27 9.80 30.11
CA ALA A 32 -0.19 9.67 31.09
C ALA A 32 1.18 9.43 30.43
N ARG A 33 1.29 8.47 29.49
CA ARG A 33 2.56 8.15 28.78
C ARG A 33 3.06 9.32 27.92
N CYS A 34 2.14 10.07 27.31
CA CYS A 34 2.48 11.25 26.51
C CYS A 34 2.77 12.50 27.37
N GLY A 35 2.46 12.47 28.67
CA GLY A 35 2.53 13.65 29.55
C GLY A 35 1.57 14.76 29.14
N ARG A 36 0.37 14.41 28.65
CA ARG A 36 -0.67 15.34 28.18
C ARG A 36 -1.95 15.19 28.99
N PRO A 37 -2.75 16.25 29.16
CA PRO A 37 -4.06 16.13 29.79
C PRO A 37 -5.03 15.32 28.89
N TYR A 38 -5.93 14.58 29.52
CA TYR A 38 -7.03 13.90 28.84
C TYR A 38 -7.90 14.92 28.10
N THR A 39 -8.23 14.65 26.83
CA THR A 39 -9.13 15.48 26.02
C THR A 39 -10.08 14.61 25.19
N HIS A 40 -11.25 15.15 24.86
CA HIS A 40 -12.24 14.39 24.09
C HIS A 40 -11.77 14.04 22.66
N SER A 41 -10.97 14.91 22.04
CA SER A 41 -10.35 14.64 20.73
C SER A 41 -9.34 13.49 20.77
N MET A 42 -8.64 13.29 21.89
CA MET A 42 -7.72 12.17 22.07
C MET A 42 -8.45 10.82 22.00
N LYS A 43 -9.70 10.74 22.45
CA LYS A 43 -10.53 9.53 22.36
C LYS A 43 -10.73 9.10 20.90
N GLN A 44 -11.00 10.05 20.00
CA GLN A 44 -11.15 9.76 18.57
C GLN A 44 -9.82 9.32 17.94
N THR A 45 -8.72 10.02 18.25
CA THR A 45 -7.39 9.67 17.74
C THR A 45 -6.94 8.28 18.20
N VAL A 46 -7.12 7.94 19.48
CA VAL A 46 -6.78 6.61 20.01
C VAL A 46 -7.67 5.53 19.41
N SER A 47 -8.99 5.78 19.31
CA SER A 47 -9.91 4.83 18.66
C SER A 47 -9.54 4.56 17.21
N GLN A 48 -9.19 5.60 16.45
CA GLN A 48 -8.69 5.46 15.08
C GLN A 48 -7.36 4.70 15.06
N ALA A 49 -6.39 5.06 15.90
CA ALA A 49 -5.10 4.37 15.95
C ALA A 49 -5.26 2.87 16.20
N LEU A 50 -6.05 2.49 17.20
CA LEU A 50 -6.35 1.09 17.51
C LEU A 50 -7.06 0.38 16.35
N GLY A 51 -7.98 1.06 15.66
CA GLY A 51 -8.69 0.50 14.51
C GLY A 51 -7.81 0.22 13.27
N HIS A 52 -6.60 0.79 13.20
CA HIS A 52 -5.64 0.50 12.13
C HIS A 52 -4.67 -0.64 12.50
N LEU A 53 -4.73 -1.17 13.72
CA LEU A 53 -3.88 -2.26 14.16
C LEU A 53 -4.57 -3.59 13.92
N GLY A 54 -4.13 -4.33 12.90
CA GLY A 54 -4.72 -5.63 12.54
C GLY A 54 -4.66 -6.72 13.63
N PHE A 55 -3.91 -6.49 14.72
CA PHE A 55 -3.83 -7.38 15.89
C PHE A 55 -4.69 -6.90 17.08
N VAL A 56 -5.48 -5.84 16.91
CA VAL A 56 -6.43 -5.32 17.91
C VAL A 56 -7.83 -5.37 17.31
N VAL A 57 -8.79 -5.83 18.09
CA VAL A 57 -10.18 -5.95 17.67
C VAL A 57 -11.11 -5.27 18.66
N ARG A 58 -12.24 -4.77 18.15
CA ARG A 58 -13.29 -4.20 18.98
C ARG A 58 -14.17 -5.33 19.53
N CYS A 59 -14.32 -5.41 20.84
CA CYS A 59 -15.16 -6.44 21.49
C CYS A 59 -16.54 -5.92 21.88
N GLY A 60 -16.78 -4.61 21.75
CA GLY A 60 -18.04 -3.99 22.16
C GLY A 60 -18.04 -2.47 22.02
N THR A 61 -19.03 -1.81 22.62
CA THR A 61 -19.13 -0.36 22.60
C THR A 61 -18.00 0.27 23.43
N GLY A 62 -16.93 0.70 22.75
CA GLY A 62 -15.78 1.32 23.42
C GLY A 62 -14.87 0.32 24.13
N ILE A 63 -14.92 -0.97 23.78
CA ILE A 63 -14.05 -2.00 24.36
C ILE A 63 -13.15 -2.56 23.27
N TYR A 64 -11.86 -2.65 23.56
CA TYR A 64 -10.83 -3.17 22.65
C TYR A 64 -10.04 -4.28 23.35
N ALA A 65 -9.61 -5.27 22.58
CA ALA A 65 -8.72 -6.32 23.07
C ALA A 65 -7.72 -6.71 21.97
N PRO A 66 -6.55 -7.26 22.33
CA PRO A 66 -5.71 -7.93 21.35
C PRO A 66 -6.44 -9.12 20.75
N THR A 67 -6.30 -9.35 19.45
CA THR A 67 -6.95 -10.46 18.73
C THR A 67 -6.64 -11.80 19.38
N ARG A 68 -5.38 -12.03 19.80
CA ARG A 68 -4.94 -13.24 20.52
C ARG A 68 -5.70 -13.53 21.82
N VAL A 69 -6.28 -12.50 22.44
CA VAL A 69 -7.07 -12.62 23.67
C VAL A 69 -8.55 -12.78 23.33
N ALA A 70 -9.05 -11.96 22.40
CA ALA A 70 -10.46 -11.97 22.04
C ALA A 70 -10.90 -13.27 21.35
N LEU A 71 -9.98 -13.92 20.63
CA LEU A 71 -10.25 -15.15 19.89
C LEU A 71 -9.90 -16.42 20.67
N ASP A 72 -9.49 -16.30 21.93
CA ASP A 72 -9.04 -17.46 22.71
C ASP A 72 -10.14 -18.54 22.79
N GLY A 73 -9.76 -19.77 22.44
CA GLY A 73 -10.66 -20.91 22.38
C GLY A 73 -11.69 -20.86 21.25
N LYS A 74 -11.67 -19.86 20.35
CA LYS A 74 -12.62 -19.75 19.23
C LYS A 74 -12.20 -20.68 18.10
N ALA A 75 -13.19 -21.34 17.49
CA ALA A 75 -13.00 -22.17 16.31
C ALA A 75 -13.76 -21.64 15.08
N PHE A 76 -13.28 -21.95 13.88
CA PHE A 76 -13.96 -21.67 12.62
C PHE A 76 -13.81 -22.85 11.65
N ARG A 77 -14.78 -22.99 10.73
CA ARG A 77 -14.79 -24.03 9.71
C ARG A 77 -14.05 -23.57 8.45
N VAL A 78 -13.26 -24.47 7.88
CA VAL A 78 -12.57 -24.28 6.61
C VAL A 78 -12.92 -25.45 5.69
N PRO A 79 -13.76 -25.23 4.66
CA PRO A 79 -14.13 -26.29 3.74
C PRO A 79 -12.95 -26.71 2.87
N LEU A 80 -12.80 -28.02 2.67
CA LEU A 80 -11.77 -28.61 1.82
C LEU A 80 -12.35 -28.95 0.45
N SER A 81 -11.64 -28.56 -0.60
CA SER A 81 -11.94 -29.05 -1.95
C SER A 81 -11.37 -30.46 -2.13
N GLY A 82 -12.00 -31.26 -3.00
CA GLY A 82 -11.47 -32.59 -3.35
C GLY A 82 -10.02 -32.54 -3.86
N SER A 83 -9.62 -31.44 -4.53
CA SER A 83 -8.23 -31.25 -4.98
C SER A 83 -7.23 -31.05 -3.84
N GLU A 84 -7.65 -30.38 -2.75
CA GLU A 84 -6.81 -30.17 -1.57
C GLU A 84 -6.65 -31.47 -0.77
N VAL A 85 -7.73 -32.26 -0.66
CA VAL A 85 -7.68 -33.59 -0.04
C VAL A 85 -6.78 -34.53 -0.83
N GLN A 86 -6.96 -34.62 -2.16
CA GLN A 86 -6.15 -35.47 -3.04
C GLN A 86 -4.65 -35.12 -3.00
N ARG A 87 -4.34 -33.81 -3.04
CA ARG A 87 -2.95 -33.33 -3.03
C ARG A 87 -2.35 -33.25 -1.64
N ARG A 88 -3.18 -33.32 -0.58
CA ARG A 88 -2.81 -33.07 0.81
C ARG A 88 -2.19 -31.68 1.01
N GLU A 89 -2.75 -30.68 0.34
CA GLU A 89 -2.23 -29.31 0.34
C GLU A 89 -3.34 -28.33 0.71
N LEU A 90 -3.18 -27.55 1.79
CA LEU A 90 -4.11 -26.49 2.17
C LEU A 90 -3.58 -25.13 1.74
N ARG A 91 -4.42 -24.35 1.06
CA ARG A 91 -4.11 -22.93 0.80
C ARG A 91 -4.20 -22.12 2.09
N ARG A 92 -3.09 -21.49 2.50
CA ARG A 92 -3.05 -20.66 3.71
C ARG A 92 -4.02 -19.49 3.68
N LYS A 93 -4.32 -18.95 2.49
CA LYS A 93 -5.31 -17.87 2.31
C LYS A 93 -6.70 -18.22 2.85
N LYS A 94 -7.07 -19.50 2.91
CA LYS A 94 -8.34 -19.94 3.50
C LYS A 94 -8.43 -19.72 5.01
N LEU A 95 -7.29 -19.49 5.68
CA LEU A 95 -7.25 -19.16 7.10
C LEU A 95 -7.34 -17.65 7.38
N GLU A 96 -7.36 -16.83 6.33
CA GLU A 96 -7.55 -15.39 6.48
C GLU A 96 -9.03 -15.08 6.78
N PRO A 97 -9.32 -14.05 7.61
CA PRO A 97 -8.38 -13.08 8.19
C PRO A 97 -7.73 -13.50 9.51
N PHE A 98 -8.16 -14.61 10.10
CA PHE A 98 -7.75 -15.01 11.45
C PHE A 98 -6.24 -15.26 11.55
N PHE A 99 -5.65 -15.87 10.53
CA PHE A 99 -4.23 -16.18 10.48
C PHE A 99 -3.35 -14.93 10.57
N THR A 100 -3.59 -13.91 9.74
CA THR A 100 -2.82 -12.66 9.79
C THR A 100 -3.08 -11.88 11.07
N ALA A 101 -4.33 -11.82 11.54
CA ALA A 101 -4.69 -11.06 12.75
C ALA A 101 -4.07 -11.65 14.04
N LEU A 102 -3.78 -12.95 14.06
CA LEU A 102 -3.07 -13.65 15.14
C LEU A 102 -1.53 -13.60 15.01
N GLY A 103 -1.00 -12.94 13.99
CA GLY A 103 0.45 -12.83 13.78
C GLY A 103 1.07 -14.05 13.13
N LYS A 104 0.32 -14.79 12.31
CA LYS A 104 0.79 -15.96 11.54
C LYS A 104 1.34 -17.08 12.44
N PRO A 105 0.56 -17.59 13.40
CA PRO A 105 1.01 -18.61 14.34
C PRO A 105 1.27 -19.96 13.65
N PRO A 106 2.05 -20.87 14.26
CA PRO A 106 2.14 -22.25 13.80
C PRO A 106 0.77 -22.94 13.83
N ILE A 107 0.58 -23.90 12.92
CA ILE A 107 -0.65 -24.70 12.81
C ILE A 107 -0.33 -26.15 13.12
N ARG A 108 -1.11 -26.77 14.00
CA ARG A 108 -0.86 -28.12 14.49
C ARG A 108 -2.14 -28.94 14.55
N THR A 109 -2.03 -30.26 14.36
CA THR A 109 -3.11 -31.19 14.66
C THR A 109 -3.40 -31.20 16.17
N GLU A 110 -4.55 -31.75 16.56
CA GLU A 110 -4.88 -31.97 17.98
C GLU A 110 -3.81 -32.82 18.71
N ASP A 111 -3.19 -33.76 17.99
CA ASP A 111 -2.10 -34.61 18.50
C ASP A 111 -0.73 -33.90 18.51
N GLY A 112 -0.67 -32.63 18.10
CA GLY A 112 0.51 -31.77 18.18
C GLY A 112 1.46 -31.85 16.98
N GLN A 113 1.09 -32.54 15.90
CA GLN A 113 1.89 -32.58 14.67
C GLN A 113 1.73 -31.29 13.87
N GLU A 114 2.82 -30.71 13.37
CA GLU A 114 2.78 -29.43 12.66
C GLU A 114 2.39 -29.61 11.19
N LEU A 115 1.45 -28.79 10.71
CA LEU A 115 1.16 -28.65 9.29
C LEU A 115 2.24 -27.74 8.68
N ALA A 116 3.31 -28.35 8.20
CA ALA A 116 4.47 -27.62 7.70
C ALA A 116 4.10 -26.73 6.51
N THR A 117 4.72 -25.55 6.45
CA THR A 117 4.66 -24.74 5.24
C THR A 117 5.40 -25.46 4.12
N LEU A 118 4.70 -25.67 3.01
CA LEU A 118 5.32 -26.22 1.81
C LEU A 118 6.13 -25.10 1.17
N PHE A 119 7.41 -25.36 1.01
CA PHE A 119 8.28 -24.51 0.21
C PHE A 119 8.26 -25.01 -1.23
N LEU A 120 8.46 -24.11 -2.17
CA LEU A 120 8.55 -24.49 -3.56
C LEU A 120 9.82 -25.33 -3.78
N ALA A 121 9.63 -26.61 -4.11
CA ALA A 121 10.70 -27.48 -4.61
C ALA A 121 11.15 -26.98 -5.99
N ASP A 122 12.44 -27.15 -6.33
CA ASP A 122 13.06 -26.64 -7.57
C ASP A 122 12.24 -26.98 -8.84
N GLU A 123 11.69 -28.20 -8.94
CA GLU A 123 10.90 -28.66 -10.09
C GLU A 123 9.54 -27.93 -10.22
N ARG A 124 8.87 -27.65 -9.10
CA ARG A 124 7.62 -26.86 -9.07
C ARG A 124 7.89 -25.37 -9.24
N LEU A 125 9.08 -24.92 -8.88
CA LEU A 125 9.51 -23.54 -9.06
C LEU A 125 9.74 -23.20 -10.53
N ASP A 126 10.15 -24.17 -11.36
CA ASP A 126 10.22 -24.00 -12.81
C ASP A 126 8.84 -23.88 -13.47
N GLU A 127 7.86 -24.67 -13.01
CA GLU A 127 6.47 -24.57 -13.45
C GLU A 127 5.81 -23.28 -12.96
N LEU A 128 5.97 -22.92 -11.68
CA LEU A 128 5.51 -21.64 -11.12
C LEU A 128 6.27 -20.45 -11.69
N ASN A 129 7.52 -20.58 -12.09
CA ASN A 129 8.22 -19.53 -12.81
C ASN A 129 7.58 -19.38 -14.18
N ALA A 130 7.29 -20.44 -14.93
CA ALA A 130 6.62 -20.30 -16.23
C ALA A 130 5.20 -19.73 -16.09
N GLU A 131 4.45 -20.16 -15.08
CA GLU A 131 3.04 -19.82 -14.89
C GLU A 131 2.85 -18.50 -14.14
N LYS A 132 3.65 -18.23 -13.09
CA LYS A 132 3.75 -16.88 -12.52
C LYS A 132 4.36 -15.96 -13.55
N LEU A 133 5.47 -16.24 -14.25
CA LEU A 133 5.96 -15.35 -15.33
C LEU A 133 4.94 -15.16 -16.43
N ARG A 134 4.03 -16.10 -16.72
CA ARG A 134 2.90 -15.86 -17.62
C ARG A 134 1.83 -14.98 -16.97
N ALA A 135 1.45 -15.21 -15.72
CA ALA A 135 0.46 -14.39 -15.02
C ALA A 135 0.98 -12.97 -14.71
N ILE A 136 2.27 -12.85 -14.39
CA ILE A 136 3.10 -11.66 -14.27
C ILE A 136 3.25 -11.03 -15.65
N ALA A 137 3.58 -11.76 -16.72
CA ALA A 137 3.67 -11.20 -18.07
C ALA A 137 2.31 -10.77 -18.61
N MET A 138 1.21 -11.42 -18.24
CA MET A 138 -0.14 -11.01 -18.60
C MET A 138 -0.59 -9.82 -17.76
N ALA A 139 -0.36 -9.83 -16.44
CA ALA A 139 -0.61 -8.68 -15.56
C ALA A 139 0.34 -7.50 -15.82
N PHE A 140 1.51 -7.76 -16.43
CA PHE A 140 2.52 -6.76 -16.79
C PHE A 140 2.46 -6.35 -18.27
N GLN A 141 1.77 -7.11 -19.13
CA GLN A 141 1.37 -6.65 -20.47
C GLN A 141 0.31 -5.54 -20.39
N GLU A 142 -0.40 -5.43 -19.27
CA GLU A 142 -1.33 -4.33 -19.00
C GLU A 142 -0.68 -3.13 -18.26
N LEU A 143 0.64 -3.13 -18.03
CA LEU A 143 1.35 -2.05 -17.32
C LEU A 143 2.53 -1.49 -18.14
N PRO A 144 2.40 -0.29 -18.76
CA PRO A 144 3.38 0.31 -19.68
C PRO A 144 4.79 0.60 -19.12
N TRP A 145 5.00 0.49 -17.80
CA TRP A 145 6.26 0.86 -17.15
C TRP A 145 7.27 -0.29 -17.03
N ILE A 146 6.86 -1.55 -17.27
CA ILE A 146 7.71 -2.73 -17.09
C ILE A 146 8.48 -3.14 -18.35
N GLU A 147 8.05 -2.78 -19.56
CA GLU A 147 8.91 -2.90 -20.75
C GLU A 147 10.26 -2.18 -20.57
N ARG A 148 10.30 -1.07 -19.81
CA ARG A 148 11.53 -0.34 -19.48
C ARG A 148 12.33 -0.89 -18.30
N TYR A 149 11.73 -1.71 -17.45
CA TYR A 149 12.43 -2.40 -16.36
C TYR A 149 13.02 -3.73 -16.85
N LEU A 150 12.28 -4.46 -17.69
CA LEU A 150 12.70 -5.70 -18.34
C LEU A 150 13.75 -5.50 -19.45
N HIS A 151 13.79 -4.33 -20.12
CA HIS A 151 14.89 -4.01 -21.04
C HIS A 151 16.21 -3.68 -20.33
N ARG A 152 16.18 -3.30 -19.04
CA ARG A 152 17.35 -2.80 -18.30
C ARG A 152 18.09 -3.89 -17.51
N LYS A 153 17.44 -5.03 -17.27
CA LYS A 153 18.09 -6.26 -16.84
C LYS A 153 17.76 -7.34 -17.85
N ASP A 154 18.76 -7.70 -18.65
CA ASP A 154 18.80 -8.97 -19.37
C ASP A 154 18.38 -10.07 -18.37
N MET A 155 17.14 -10.58 -18.45
CA MET A 155 16.61 -11.57 -17.48
C MET A 155 17.44 -12.86 -17.49
N ARG A 156 18.26 -13.08 -18.53
CA ARG A 156 19.25 -14.15 -18.60
C ARG A 156 20.49 -13.89 -17.73
N LYS A 157 20.63 -12.68 -17.16
CA LYS A 157 21.71 -12.23 -16.27
C LYS A 157 21.23 -11.71 -14.91
N VAL A 158 19.97 -11.96 -14.52
CA VAL A 158 19.72 -12.20 -13.09
C VAL A 158 20.41 -13.53 -12.82
N SER A 159 21.68 -13.43 -12.43
CA SER A 159 22.62 -14.53 -12.43
C SER A 159 22.07 -15.71 -11.65
N ASP A 160 22.47 -16.91 -12.05
CA ASP A 160 22.39 -18.11 -11.20
C ASP A 160 22.94 -17.82 -9.80
N GLU A 161 23.86 -16.86 -9.62
CA GLU A 161 24.31 -16.35 -8.32
C GLU A 161 23.21 -15.68 -7.47
N THR A 162 22.30 -14.89 -8.06
CA THR A 162 21.21 -14.22 -7.31
C THR A 162 20.14 -15.23 -6.90
N TRP A 163 19.88 -16.21 -7.78
CA TRP A 163 19.01 -17.35 -7.51
C TRP A 163 19.65 -18.41 -6.60
N LYS A 164 20.98 -18.52 -6.54
CA LYS A 164 21.72 -19.31 -5.53
C LYS A 164 21.83 -18.59 -4.18
N GLN A 165 21.75 -17.25 -4.17
CA GLN A 165 21.79 -16.43 -2.95
C GLN A 165 20.42 -16.26 -2.29
N MET A 166 19.33 -16.22 -3.06
CA MET A 166 18.02 -16.54 -2.52
C MET A 166 18.04 -18.04 -2.23
N ASP A 167 17.82 -18.45 -0.99
CA ASP A 167 17.60 -19.87 -0.71
C ASP A 167 16.22 -20.22 -1.26
N VAL A 168 16.16 -20.48 -2.57
CA VAL A 168 14.92 -20.67 -3.35
C VAL A 168 14.11 -21.86 -2.85
N SER A 169 14.80 -22.81 -2.20
CA SER A 169 14.23 -23.90 -1.41
C SER A 169 13.37 -23.45 -0.21
N ARG A 170 13.33 -22.13 0.07
CA ARG A 170 12.60 -21.50 1.18
C ARG A 170 11.58 -20.47 0.72
N ILE A 171 11.27 -20.40 -0.58
CA ILE A 171 10.14 -19.58 -1.05
C ILE A 171 8.84 -20.24 -0.61
N ASP A 172 8.17 -19.59 0.32
CA ASP A 172 6.87 -19.97 0.84
C ASP A 172 5.85 -20.06 -0.30
N SER A 173 5.33 -21.26 -0.55
CA SER A 173 4.35 -21.50 -1.62
C SER A 173 2.98 -20.91 -1.32
N GLY A 174 2.71 -20.54 -0.06
CA GLY A 174 1.38 -20.24 0.45
C GLY A 174 0.52 -21.51 0.68
N LEU A 175 1.10 -22.70 0.54
CA LEU A 175 0.47 -23.99 0.81
C LEU A 175 1.02 -24.61 2.10
N MET A 176 0.23 -25.47 2.72
CA MET A 176 0.58 -26.20 3.93
C MET A 176 0.34 -27.69 3.73
N ASP A 177 1.26 -28.50 4.24
CA ASP A 177 1.20 -29.96 4.15
C ASP A 177 0.14 -30.49 5.11
N MET A 178 -0.89 -31.13 4.55
CA MET A 178 -1.97 -31.77 5.29
C MET A 178 -1.70 -33.26 5.56
N THR A 179 -0.54 -33.81 5.17
CA THR A 179 -0.16 -35.21 5.47
C THR A 179 -0.35 -35.61 6.93
N PRO A 180 -0.07 -34.74 7.94
CA PRO A 180 -0.34 -35.05 9.35
C PRO A 180 -1.80 -35.32 9.70
N LEU A 181 -2.76 -34.94 8.85
CA LEU A 181 -4.19 -35.17 9.07
C LEU A 181 -4.67 -36.57 8.63
N ASP A 182 -3.78 -37.39 8.07
CA ASP A 182 -4.03 -38.77 7.61
C ASP A 182 -5.25 -38.93 6.67
N LEU A 183 -5.50 -37.92 5.82
CA LEU A 183 -6.58 -37.92 4.84
C LEU A 183 -6.33 -38.96 3.74
N GLN A 184 -7.32 -39.80 3.44
CA GLN A 184 -7.27 -40.81 2.38
C GLN A 184 -7.81 -40.24 1.05
N ALA A 185 -7.35 -40.80 -0.08
CA ALA A 185 -7.81 -40.38 -1.40
C ALA A 185 -9.30 -40.68 -1.64
N SER A 186 -9.86 -41.69 -0.96
CA SER A 186 -11.30 -41.99 -0.92
C SER A 186 -12.11 -40.84 -0.34
N ASP A 187 -11.52 -40.08 0.57
CA ASP A 187 -12.21 -39.00 1.29
C ASP A 187 -12.38 -37.75 0.41
N ALA A 188 -11.74 -37.73 -0.78
CA ALA A 188 -11.95 -36.67 -1.77
C ALA A 188 -13.24 -36.83 -2.57
N GLU A 189 -13.84 -38.03 -2.57
CA GLU A 189 -15.14 -38.30 -3.23
C GLU A 189 -16.33 -37.93 -2.32
N GLU A 190 -16.11 -37.87 -0.99
CA GLU A 190 -17.07 -37.37 -0.02
C GLU A 190 -17.02 -35.83 0.04
N SER A 191 -18.06 -35.17 -0.45
CA SER A 191 -18.08 -33.72 -0.71
C SER A 191 -18.18 -32.83 0.54
N SER A 192 -17.89 -33.34 1.74
CA SER A 192 -18.25 -32.70 3.01
C SER A 192 -17.13 -32.65 4.06
N LEU A 193 -15.87 -32.92 3.69
CA LEU A 193 -14.76 -32.75 4.62
C LEU A 193 -14.47 -31.28 4.91
N GLU A 194 -14.34 -30.96 6.18
CA GLU A 194 -14.03 -29.63 6.68
C GLU A 194 -12.94 -29.70 7.75
N LEU A 195 -12.12 -28.66 7.83
CA LEU A 195 -11.23 -28.46 8.97
C LEU A 195 -11.92 -27.59 10.01
N ILE A 196 -11.85 -28.01 11.26
CA ILE A 196 -12.13 -27.18 12.42
C ILE A 196 -10.81 -26.59 12.89
N VAL A 197 -10.68 -25.27 12.77
CA VAL A 197 -9.46 -24.54 13.16
C VAL A 197 -9.75 -23.76 14.44
N ARG A 198 -9.06 -24.07 15.53
CA ARG A 198 -9.25 -23.46 16.85
C ARG A 198 -8.00 -22.71 17.30
N TRP A 199 -8.16 -21.48 17.77
CA TRP A 199 -7.08 -20.73 18.39
C TRP A 199 -6.88 -21.15 19.84
N ASP A 200 -5.64 -21.50 20.19
CA ASP A 200 -5.20 -21.79 21.55
C ASP A 200 -4.17 -20.74 21.97
N LYS A 201 -4.60 -19.80 22.83
CA LYS A 201 -3.75 -18.70 23.29
C LYS A 201 -2.60 -19.17 24.18
N GLU A 202 -2.80 -20.23 24.97
CA GLU A 202 -1.78 -20.70 25.93
C GLU A 202 -0.56 -21.27 25.20
N SER A 203 -0.81 -22.06 24.14
CA SER A 203 0.25 -22.64 23.31
C SER A 203 0.66 -21.74 22.14
N GLY A 204 -0.15 -20.73 21.81
CA GLY A 204 0.13 -19.79 20.72
C GLY A 204 0.02 -20.43 19.33
N VAL A 205 -0.82 -21.47 19.19
CA VAL A 205 -0.99 -22.22 17.93
C VAL A 205 -2.44 -22.28 17.48
N LEU A 206 -2.63 -22.47 16.17
CA LEU A 206 -3.92 -22.88 15.61
C LEU A 206 -4.00 -24.41 15.59
N LYS A 207 -4.89 -24.98 16.39
CA LYS A 207 -5.18 -26.41 16.41
C LYS A 207 -6.16 -26.75 15.30
N VAL A 208 -5.90 -27.84 14.57
CA VAL A 208 -6.75 -28.30 13.48
C VAL A 208 -7.20 -29.73 13.71
N SER A 209 -8.48 -29.98 13.42
CA SER A 209 -9.09 -31.31 13.38
C SER A 209 -9.96 -31.44 12.14
N VAL A 210 -10.11 -32.67 11.66
CA VAL A 210 -10.95 -32.99 10.50
C VAL A 210 -12.36 -33.32 10.98
N SER A 211 -13.38 -32.81 10.29
CA SER A 211 -14.79 -33.11 10.54
C SER A 211 -15.47 -33.55 9.24
N ALA A 212 -16.34 -34.55 9.33
CA ALA A 212 -17.14 -35.05 8.19
C ALA A 212 -18.36 -34.17 7.85
N GLY A 213 -18.30 -32.87 8.19
CA GLY A 213 -19.39 -31.91 8.06
C GLY A 213 -20.24 -31.76 9.33
N ILE A 214 -21.44 -31.21 9.16
CA ILE A 214 -22.39 -30.93 10.24
C ILE A 214 -23.26 -32.16 10.51
N SER A 215 -23.20 -32.71 11.72
CA SER A 215 -24.07 -33.81 12.15
C SER A 215 -25.48 -33.32 12.50
N GLU A 216 -26.48 -34.21 12.49
CA GLU A 216 -27.84 -33.89 12.95
C GLU A 216 -27.83 -33.34 14.39
N ASP A 217 -27.04 -33.94 15.28
CA ASP A 217 -26.91 -33.53 16.69
C ASP A 217 -26.32 -32.12 16.89
N THR A 218 -25.55 -31.62 15.93
CA THR A 218 -24.93 -30.27 15.99
C THR A 218 -25.63 -29.25 15.11
N SER A 219 -26.58 -29.68 14.28
CA SER A 219 -27.25 -28.83 13.29
C SER A 219 -27.94 -27.62 13.90
N GLU A 220 -28.69 -27.81 15.00
CA GLU A 220 -29.38 -26.70 15.69
C GLU A 220 -28.39 -25.68 16.28
N THR A 221 -27.29 -26.16 16.89
CA THR A 221 -26.26 -25.28 17.45
C THR A 221 -25.52 -24.50 16.36
N VAL A 222 -25.23 -25.14 15.23
CA VAL A 222 -24.61 -24.50 14.06
C VAL A 222 -25.54 -23.43 13.49
N ALA A 223 -26.83 -23.75 13.31
CA ALA A 223 -27.82 -22.79 12.83
C ALA A 223 -27.96 -21.58 13.78
N SER A 224 -27.83 -21.79 15.09
CA SER A 224 -27.82 -20.71 16.07
C SER A 224 -26.58 -19.80 15.92
N GLU A 225 -25.38 -20.35 15.76
CA GLU A 225 -24.17 -19.56 15.51
C GLU A 225 -24.27 -18.80 14.17
N ASP A 226 -24.72 -19.47 13.10
CA ASP A 226 -24.95 -18.86 11.79
C ASP A 226 -25.90 -17.67 11.88
N ARG A 227 -26.96 -17.80 12.69
CA ARG A 227 -27.93 -16.73 12.89
C ARG A 227 -27.32 -15.54 13.62
N ILE A 228 -26.53 -15.77 14.66
CA ILE A 228 -25.80 -14.72 15.39
C ILE A 228 -24.87 -13.97 14.44
N LEU A 229 -24.10 -14.72 13.64
CA LEU A 229 -23.18 -14.14 12.66
C LEU A 229 -23.95 -13.32 11.62
N ALA A 230 -25.00 -13.88 11.02
CA ALA A 230 -25.79 -13.21 9.99
C ALA A 230 -26.46 -11.92 10.51
N ASP A 231 -27.05 -11.96 11.71
CA ASP A 231 -27.67 -10.79 12.33
C ASP A 231 -26.64 -9.70 12.66
N PHE A 232 -25.45 -10.08 13.13
CA PHE A 232 -24.37 -9.13 13.36
C PHE A 232 -23.89 -8.50 12.05
N LEU A 233 -23.54 -9.30 11.05
CA LEU A 233 -23.09 -8.81 9.74
C LEU A 233 -24.12 -7.84 9.17
N PHE A 234 -25.39 -8.23 9.12
CA PHE A 234 -26.47 -7.38 8.62
C PHE A 234 -26.60 -6.06 9.39
N SER A 235 -26.44 -6.08 10.72
CA SER A 235 -26.50 -4.86 11.55
C SER A 235 -25.38 -3.86 11.25
N ARG A 236 -24.27 -4.32 10.66
CA ARG A 236 -23.09 -3.51 10.29
C ARG A 236 -23.10 -3.05 8.84
N LEU A 237 -23.99 -3.59 8.01
CA LEU A 237 -24.08 -3.23 6.60
C LEU A 237 -24.75 -1.85 6.40
N PRO A 238 -24.02 -0.86 5.87
CA PRO A 238 -24.61 0.43 5.52
C PRO A 238 -25.55 0.26 4.31
N ARG A 239 -26.48 1.21 4.13
CA ARG A 239 -27.47 1.14 3.03
C ARG A 239 -26.88 1.30 1.64
N GLN A 240 -25.73 1.96 1.51
CA GLN A 240 -25.24 2.45 0.21
C GLN A 240 -23.86 1.90 -0.20
N ASN A 241 -23.15 1.19 0.69
CA ASN A 241 -21.78 0.75 0.45
C ASN A 241 -21.60 -0.73 0.78
N ALA A 242 -20.68 -1.39 0.07
CA ALA A 242 -20.17 -2.70 0.47
C ALA A 242 -19.14 -2.53 1.59
N VAL A 243 -18.98 -3.57 2.42
CA VAL A 243 -18.02 -3.60 3.53
C VAL A 243 -17.16 -4.85 3.39
N SER A 244 -15.88 -4.73 3.76
CA SER A 244 -14.97 -5.88 3.87
C SER A 244 -15.51 -6.86 4.92
N LEU A 245 -15.66 -8.12 4.54
CA LEU A 245 -16.11 -9.17 5.44
C LEU A 245 -15.09 -9.41 6.57
N SER A 246 -13.80 -9.25 6.30
CA SER A 246 -12.76 -9.62 7.25
C SER A 246 -12.73 -8.81 8.53
N ASP A 247 -12.92 -7.50 8.43
CA ASP A 247 -12.97 -6.62 9.60
C ASP A 247 -14.19 -6.96 10.49
N LEU A 248 -15.31 -7.31 9.83
CA LEU A 248 -16.54 -7.68 10.53
C LEU A 248 -16.45 -9.07 11.16
N LEU A 249 -15.78 -10.02 10.52
CA LEU A 249 -15.62 -11.38 11.07
C LEU A 249 -14.83 -11.36 12.38
N LEU A 250 -13.69 -10.66 12.41
CA LEU A 250 -12.90 -10.54 13.64
C LEU A 250 -13.72 -9.89 14.76
N GLU A 251 -14.45 -8.80 14.45
CA GLU A 251 -15.33 -8.13 15.42
C GLU A 251 -16.44 -9.05 15.93
N ALA A 252 -17.07 -9.83 15.05
CA ALA A 252 -18.14 -10.76 15.42
C ALA A 252 -17.65 -11.79 16.44
N TYR A 253 -16.56 -12.49 16.10
CA TYR A 253 -15.99 -13.52 16.97
C TYR A 253 -15.48 -12.97 18.30
N ALA A 254 -14.96 -11.74 18.30
CA ALA A 254 -14.53 -11.04 19.50
C ALA A 254 -15.68 -10.57 20.39
N ARG A 255 -16.85 -10.29 19.82
CA ARG A 255 -18.00 -9.71 20.53
C ARG A 255 -18.97 -10.76 21.07
N PHE A 256 -19.17 -11.87 20.36
CA PHE A 256 -20.14 -12.89 20.73
C PHE A 256 -19.42 -14.12 21.32
N PRO A 257 -19.55 -14.38 22.63
CA PRO A 257 -18.95 -15.55 23.27
C PRO A 257 -19.40 -16.88 22.68
N GLU A 258 -20.58 -16.92 22.08
CA GLU A 258 -21.20 -18.10 21.48
C GLU A 258 -20.49 -18.54 20.21
N LEU A 259 -20.09 -17.59 19.33
CA LEU A 259 -19.45 -17.92 18.05
C LEU A 259 -18.16 -18.70 18.27
N GLY A 260 -17.95 -19.77 17.50
CA GLY A 260 -16.74 -20.59 17.54
C GLY A 260 -16.65 -21.55 18.71
N ARG A 261 -17.73 -21.75 19.48
CA ARG A 261 -17.79 -22.85 20.45
C ARG A 261 -18.04 -24.16 19.71
N THR A 262 -19.13 -24.17 18.94
CA THR A 262 -19.49 -25.19 17.95
C THR A 262 -19.51 -24.49 16.60
N PRO A 263 -18.33 -24.34 15.95
CA PRO A 263 -18.14 -23.38 14.87
C PRO A 263 -19.26 -23.47 13.85
N GLY A 264 -19.90 -22.34 13.54
CA GLY A 264 -20.95 -22.23 12.52
C GLY A 264 -20.51 -22.67 11.12
N SER A 265 -21.43 -22.63 10.15
CA SER A 265 -21.12 -22.80 8.73
C SER A 265 -20.04 -21.81 8.28
N HIS A 266 -19.39 -22.12 7.16
CA HIS A 266 -18.45 -21.21 6.54
C HIS A 266 -19.12 -19.84 6.26
N PRO A 267 -18.48 -18.68 6.56
CA PRO A 267 -19.12 -17.37 6.46
C PRO A 267 -19.75 -17.08 5.09
N PHE A 268 -19.14 -17.58 4.02
CA PHE A 268 -19.67 -17.44 2.66
C PHE A 268 -21.05 -18.13 2.50
N GLU A 269 -21.24 -19.29 3.11
CA GLU A 269 -22.54 -20.00 3.13
C GLU A 269 -23.57 -19.25 3.96
N VAL A 270 -23.17 -18.72 5.12
CA VAL A 270 -24.05 -17.96 6.01
C VAL A 270 -24.62 -16.73 5.29
N ILE A 271 -23.76 -16.02 4.54
CA ILE A 271 -24.18 -14.89 3.70
C ILE A 271 -25.09 -15.37 2.56
N GLY A 272 -24.73 -16.46 1.88
CA GLY A 272 -25.49 -17.00 0.76
C GLY A 272 -26.89 -17.49 1.15
N ARG A 273 -27.08 -17.97 2.38
CA ARG A 273 -28.38 -18.42 2.92
C ARG A 273 -29.24 -17.27 3.46
N ASP A 274 -28.66 -16.13 3.83
CA ASP A 274 -29.40 -14.98 4.37
C ASP A 274 -29.86 -14.01 3.27
N SER A 275 -31.16 -14.04 2.98
CA SER A 275 -31.81 -13.19 1.95
C SER A 275 -31.64 -11.68 2.13
N ARG A 276 -31.16 -11.19 3.28
CA ARG A 276 -30.95 -9.76 3.53
C ARG A 276 -29.58 -9.26 3.08
N MET A 277 -28.67 -10.16 2.72
CA MET A 277 -27.29 -9.87 2.38
C MET A 277 -26.90 -10.53 1.06
N ARG A 278 -25.78 -10.08 0.49
CA ARG A 278 -25.16 -10.72 -0.66
C ARG A 278 -23.68 -10.39 -0.76
N VAL A 279 -22.94 -11.25 -1.46
CA VAL A 279 -21.55 -11.04 -1.82
C VAL A 279 -21.48 -10.20 -3.10
N ILE A 280 -20.64 -9.17 -3.13
CA ILE A 280 -20.45 -8.26 -4.28
C ILE A 280 -19.05 -8.42 -4.92
N GLY A 281 -18.08 -8.97 -4.18
CA GLY A 281 -16.74 -9.24 -4.70
C GLY A 281 -15.94 -10.17 -3.78
N GLY A 282 -14.84 -10.71 -4.31
CA GLY A 282 -14.00 -11.70 -3.63
C GLY A 282 -14.37 -13.15 -3.97
N SER A 283 -13.74 -14.11 -3.29
CA SER A 283 -13.99 -15.54 -3.46
C SER A 283 -14.11 -16.25 -2.11
N GLU A 284 -14.79 -17.39 -2.09
CA GLU A 284 -14.92 -18.24 -0.90
C GLU A 284 -13.56 -18.74 -0.36
N ASP A 285 -12.56 -18.87 -1.24
CA ASP A 285 -11.20 -19.30 -0.90
C ASP A 285 -10.38 -18.25 -0.13
N CYS A 286 -10.85 -17.00 -0.05
CA CYS A 286 -10.09 -15.88 0.52
C CYS A 286 -11.03 -14.84 1.14
N LEU A 287 -11.45 -15.06 2.40
CA LEU A 287 -12.38 -14.17 3.10
C LEU A 287 -11.84 -12.74 3.32
N SER A 288 -10.52 -12.53 3.23
CA SER A 288 -9.89 -11.20 3.20
C SER A 288 -10.31 -10.33 2.03
N ASP A 289 -10.67 -10.96 0.92
CA ASP A 289 -10.98 -10.27 -0.34
C ASP A 289 -12.50 -10.14 -0.53
N VAL A 290 -13.29 -10.75 0.36
CA VAL A 290 -14.75 -10.78 0.27
C VAL A 290 -15.36 -9.46 0.72
N SER A 291 -16.18 -8.89 -0.16
CA SER A 291 -16.99 -7.70 0.12
C SER A 291 -18.48 -8.05 0.12
N ILE A 292 -19.17 -7.64 1.17
CA ILE A 292 -20.60 -7.92 1.38
C ILE A 292 -21.42 -6.64 1.41
N ALA A 293 -22.68 -6.73 1.00
CA ALA A 293 -23.66 -5.64 1.10
C ALA A 293 -25.06 -6.18 1.38
N ARG A 294 -26.01 -5.27 1.61
CA ARG A 294 -27.42 -5.63 1.77
C ARG A 294 -27.97 -6.17 0.44
N ALA A 295 -28.98 -7.04 0.50
CA ALA A 295 -29.60 -7.61 -0.69
C ALA A 295 -30.33 -6.56 -1.53
N ASP A 296 -30.89 -5.53 -0.90
CA ASP A 296 -31.52 -4.38 -1.56
C ASP A 296 -30.51 -3.36 -2.12
N MET A 297 -29.22 -3.53 -1.83
CA MET A 297 -28.16 -2.70 -2.39
C MET A 297 -27.89 -3.17 -3.81
N LEU A 298 -28.40 -2.42 -4.79
CA LEU A 298 -28.06 -2.63 -6.19
C LEU A 298 -26.54 -2.46 -6.37
N PRO A 299 -25.84 -3.43 -6.97
CA PRO A 299 -24.42 -3.31 -7.26
C PRO A 299 -24.27 -2.19 -8.29
N ARG A 300 -23.18 -1.45 -8.23
CA ARG A 300 -22.81 -0.45 -9.25
C ARG A 300 -22.84 -1.00 -10.69
N GLN A 301 -22.87 -2.33 -10.88
CA GLN A 301 -23.02 -2.99 -12.17
C GLN A 301 -24.48 -3.18 -12.64
N GLU A 302 -25.48 -3.37 -11.76
CA GLU A 302 -26.91 -3.50 -12.16
C GLU A 302 -27.69 -2.17 -12.08
N LEU A 303 -27.20 -1.19 -11.30
CA LEU A 303 -27.65 0.22 -11.38
C LEU A 303 -27.41 0.86 -12.76
N ARG A 304 -26.65 0.20 -13.66
CA ARG A 304 -26.43 0.62 -15.06
C ARG A 304 -27.66 0.45 -15.95
N GLN A 305 -28.71 -0.25 -15.51
CA GLN A 305 -29.90 -0.54 -16.33
C GLN A 305 -31.18 0.21 -15.92
N SER A 306 -31.17 1.00 -14.83
CA SER A 306 -32.33 1.82 -14.45
C SER A 306 -32.04 3.32 -14.63
N ASP A 307 -32.82 3.93 -15.51
CA ASP A 307 -32.76 5.29 -16.07
C ASP A 307 -32.85 6.49 -15.08
N GLU A 308 -32.02 6.55 -14.03
CA GLU A 308 -31.86 7.80 -13.27
C GLU A 308 -30.40 8.21 -13.09
N LYS A 309 -30.09 9.42 -13.58
CA LYS A 309 -28.75 10.05 -13.69
C LYS A 309 -27.94 9.95 -12.40
N ASP A 310 -26.83 9.21 -12.46
CA ASP A 310 -25.84 9.08 -11.39
C ASP A 310 -24.99 10.36 -11.27
N PRO A 311 -25.11 11.14 -10.17
CA PRO A 311 -24.33 12.36 -9.96
C PRO A 311 -22.82 12.11 -9.87
N LEU A 312 -22.40 10.89 -9.49
CA LEU A 312 -21.00 10.48 -9.42
C LEU A 312 -20.47 10.07 -10.78
N ALA A 313 -21.26 9.42 -11.64
CA ALA A 313 -20.89 9.17 -13.04
C ALA A 313 -20.82 10.48 -13.83
N ASP A 314 -21.78 11.39 -13.64
CA ASP A 314 -21.72 12.75 -14.18
C ASP A 314 -20.52 13.52 -13.63
N TRP A 315 -20.17 13.34 -12.35
CA TRP A 315 -18.97 13.95 -11.76
C TRP A 315 -17.68 13.32 -12.31
N LEU A 316 -17.60 11.99 -12.43
CA LEU A 316 -16.44 11.28 -12.98
C LEU A 316 -16.25 11.56 -14.47
N HIS A 317 -17.34 11.65 -15.23
CA HIS A 317 -17.31 12.05 -16.63
C HIS A 317 -16.81 13.49 -16.75
N ARG A 318 -17.40 14.44 -16.00
CA ARG A 318 -16.94 15.84 -15.98
C ARG A 318 -15.51 15.97 -15.48
N TRP A 319 -15.10 15.18 -14.49
CA TRP A 319 -13.74 15.15 -13.96
C TRP A 319 -12.76 14.59 -14.99
N ARG A 320 -13.13 13.55 -15.75
CA ARG A 320 -12.34 13.01 -16.85
C ARG A 320 -12.22 14.01 -18.00
N GLU A 321 -13.30 14.65 -18.38
CA GLU A 321 -13.30 15.73 -19.39
C GLU A 321 -12.43 16.92 -18.93
N ASP A 322 -12.58 17.35 -17.67
CA ASP A 322 -11.75 18.41 -17.07
C ASP A 322 -10.27 18.01 -17.06
N LEU A 323 -9.96 16.77 -16.69
CA LEU A 323 -8.59 16.26 -16.66
C LEU A 323 -7.98 16.22 -18.08
N VAL A 324 -8.73 15.78 -19.09
CA VAL A 324 -8.29 15.84 -20.50
C VAL A 324 -8.02 17.27 -20.93
N VAL A 325 -8.93 18.20 -20.62
CA VAL A 325 -8.76 19.63 -20.93
C VAL A 325 -7.52 20.19 -20.23
N ARG A 326 -7.30 19.87 -18.95
CA ARG A 326 -6.15 20.33 -18.18
C ARG A 326 -4.83 19.74 -18.70
N ILE A 327 -4.80 18.45 -19.07
CA ILE A 327 -3.62 17.82 -19.70
C ILE A 327 -3.29 18.54 -21.01
N LYS A 328 -4.29 18.78 -21.87
CA LYS A 328 -4.08 19.46 -23.16
C LYS A 328 -3.66 20.93 -23.00
N ALA A 329 -4.16 21.63 -21.98
CA ALA A 329 -3.81 23.02 -21.70
C ALA A 329 -2.48 23.21 -20.94
N HIS A 330 -2.00 22.17 -20.24
CA HIS A 330 -0.84 22.27 -19.36
C HIS A 330 0.45 22.73 -20.07
N PRO A 331 0.83 22.25 -21.27
CA PRO A 331 2.02 22.72 -21.97
C PRO A 331 2.01 24.23 -22.28
N GLU A 332 0.85 24.81 -22.61
CA GLU A 332 0.70 26.25 -22.85
C GLU A 332 0.80 27.06 -21.56
N ARG A 333 0.13 26.61 -20.50
CA ARG A 333 0.19 27.25 -19.19
C ARG A 333 1.59 27.21 -18.59
N LEU A 334 2.31 26.09 -18.75
CA LEU A 334 3.71 25.98 -18.36
C LEU A 334 4.56 26.98 -19.12
N ARG A 335 4.42 27.09 -20.46
CA ARG A 335 5.14 28.09 -21.28
C ARG A 335 4.87 29.53 -20.81
N ALA A 336 3.62 29.87 -20.51
CA ALA A 336 3.24 31.20 -20.03
C ALA A 336 3.83 31.50 -18.65
N ALA A 337 3.73 30.55 -17.71
CA ALA A 337 4.33 30.67 -16.37
C ALA A 337 5.85 30.83 -16.46
N TRP A 338 6.49 30.06 -17.34
CA TRP A 338 7.92 30.14 -17.60
C TRP A 338 8.33 31.51 -18.15
N ALA A 339 7.65 32.01 -19.17
CA ALA A 339 7.92 33.32 -19.76
C ALA A 339 7.73 34.46 -18.75
N SER A 340 6.66 34.41 -17.95
CA SER A 340 6.40 35.37 -16.88
C SER A 340 7.52 35.36 -15.84
N GLU A 341 7.97 34.18 -15.44
CA GLU A 341 9.02 34.03 -14.42
C GLU A 341 10.40 34.42 -14.95
N ARG A 342 10.70 34.11 -16.22
CA ARG A 342 11.91 34.61 -16.91
C ARG A 342 11.92 36.13 -16.95
N TRP A 343 10.80 36.76 -17.30
CA TRP A 343 10.65 38.21 -17.30
C TRP A 343 10.88 38.79 -15.89
N ARG A 344 10.26 38.20 -14.86
CA ARG A 344 10.46 38.59 -13.44
C ARG A 344 11.93 38.53 -13.01
N LEU A 345 12.67 37.54 -13.50
CA LEU A 345 14.09 37.32 -13.20
C LEU A 345 15.05 38.10 -14.12
N GLY A 346 14.53 38.89 -15.06
CA GLY A 346 15.34 39.64 -16.03
C GLY A 346 16.13 38.73 -16.99
N LEU A 347 15.60 37.55 -17.30
CA LEU A 347 16.14 36.62 -18.28
C LEU A 347 15.49 36.93 -19.65
N ALA A 348 16.26 37.48 -20.60
CA ALA A 348 15.73 37.78 -21.94
C ALA A 348 15.44 36.49 -22.75
N ASP A 349 14.46 36.55 -23.66
CA ASP A 349 14.08 35.48 -24.61
C ASP A 349 15.11 35.21 -25.72
N ASN A 350 16.35 35.67 -25.55
CA ASN A 350 17.37 35.46 -26.57
C ASN A 350 17.69 33.97 -26.67
N LYS A 351 17.25 33.35 -27.78
CA LYS A 351 17.56 32.01 -28.32
C LYS A 351 19.05 31.72 -28.56
N ARG A 352 19.94 32.41 -27.84
CA ARG A 352 21.36 32.09 -27.71
C ARG A 352 21.81 32.37 -26.28
N ALA A 353 21.39 31.51 -25.35
CA ALA A 353 22.35 31.03 -24.36
C ALA A 353 23.07 29.84 -25.01
N SER A 354 23.83 30.14 -26.07
CA SER A 354 24.96 29.32 -26.47
C SER A 354 25.75 29.00 -25.21
N THR A 355 26.03 27.72 -24.97
CA THR A 355 27.18 27.26 -24.17
C THR A 355 27.63 28.27 -23.14
N PHE A 356 27.12 28.16 -21.90
CA PHE A 356 27.72 28.86 -20.77
C PHE A 356 29.18 28.44 -20.71
N ASP A 357 30.02 29.21 -21.39
CA ASP A 357 31.44 28.97 -21.50
C ASP A 357 31.99 29.01 -20.08
N ALA A 358 32.62 27.89 -19.73
CA ALA A 358 33.48 27.75 -18.59
C ALA A 358 34.34 29.01 -18.44
N ASN A 359 34.38 29.60 -17.24
CA ASN A 359 35.58 30.21 -16.66
C ASN A 359 35.30 30.80 -15.27
N VAL A 360 35.18 29.92 -14.28
CA VAL A 360 35.95 30.05 -13.04
C VAL A 360 36.37 28.63 -12.67
N VAL A 361 37.64 28.29 -12.94
CA VAL A 361 38.25 27.05 -12.44
C VAL A 361 38.79 27.36 -11.04
N PRO A 362 38.10 27.02 -9.93
CA PRO A 362 38.76 26.99 -8.64
C PRO A 362 39.82 25.89 -8.68
N LEU A 363 40.99 26.16 -8.10
CA LEU A 363 42.19 25.30 -8.04
C LEU A 363 41.96 23.93 -7.34
N ARG A 364 40.73 23.61 -6.92
CA ARG A 364 40.21 22.28 -6.58
C ARG A 364 38.68 22.32 -6.66
N LYS A 365 38.06 21.54 -7.55
CA LYS A 365 36.58 21.40 -7.63
C LYS A 365 36.14 20.44 -6.50
N PRO A 366 35.36 20.88 -5.50
CA PRO A 366 34.85 20.01 -4.44
C PRO A 366 33.93 18.95 -5.04
N SER A 367 33.92 17.74 -4.46
CA SER A 367 33.01 16.68 -4.89
C SER A 367 31.55 17.01 -4.53
N ASN A 368 30.59 16.29 -5.12
CA ASN A 368 29.18 16.43 -4.73
C ASN A 368 28.99 16.12 -3.22
N GLU A 369 29.72 15.14 -2.68
CA GLU A 369 29.69 14.79 -1.25
C GLU A 369 30.22 15.93 -0.38
N ASP A 370 31.34 16.56 -0.76
CA ASP A 370 31.89 17.71 -0.05
C ASP A 370 30.90 18.88 -0.03
N LEU A 371 30.24 19.14 -1.17
CA LEU A 371 29.23 20.20 -1.28
C LEU A 371 28.00 19.95 -0.39
N ILE A 372 27.58 18.69 -0.25
CA ILE A 372 26.48 18.29 0.63
C ILE A 372 26.89 18.41 2.10
N ALA A 373 28.09 17.95 2.46
CA ALA A 373 28.59 18.02 3.82
C ALA A 373 28.72 19.48 4.30
N GLU A 374 29.27 20.37 3.45
CA GLU A 374 29.34 21.79 3.75
C GLU A 374 27.96 22.47 3.83
N TRP A 375 27.00 21.99 3.04
CA TRP A 375 25.62 22.46 3.11
C TRP A 375 24.94 22.04 4.41
N ASP A 376 25.08 20.77 4.82
CA ASP A 376 24.58 20.28 6.12
C ASP A 376 25.16 21.11 7.27
N GLN A 377 26.47 21.39 7.23
CA GLN A 377 27.11 22.26 8.24
C GLN A 377 26.52 23.67 8.26
N ALA A 378 26.36 24.32 7.10
CA ALA A 378 25.78 25.66 7.01
C ALA A 378 24.33 25.69 7.54
N LEU A 379 23.55 24.63 7.31
CA LEU A 379 22.19 24.51 7.85
C LEU A 379 22.18 24.33 9.38
N ARG A 380 23.18 23.66 9.96
CA ARG A 380 23.34 23.58 11.43
C ARG A 380 23.63 24.96 12.03
N GLU A 381 24.51 25.72 11.40
CA GLU A 381 24.89 27.07 11.85
C GLU A 381 23.72 28.07 11.80
N GLN A 382 22.74 27.83 10.92
CA GLN A 382 21.50 28.62 10.83
C GLN A 382 20.47 28.30 11.94
N GLY A 383 20.73 27.31 12.80
CA GLY A 383 19.84 26.97 13.92
C GLY A 383 18.53 26.28 13.51
N LEU A 384 18.49 25.65 12.32
CA LEU A 384 17.31 24.91 11.85
C LEU A 384 17.13 23.61 12.64
N SER A 385 15.88 23.17 12.82
CA SER A 385 15.58 21.87 13.44
C SER A 385 16.17 20.71 12.64
N ASP A 386 16.53 19.61 13.32
CA ASP A 386 17.11 18.41 12.70
C ASP A 386 16.26 17.86 11.54
N ASN A 387 14.93 17.85 11.67
CA ASN A 387 14.02 17.36 10.64
C ASN A 387 14.08 18.21 9.35
N VAL A 388 14.11 19.55 9.48
CA VAL A 388 14.21 20.46 8.33
C VAL A 388 15.58 20.36 7.67
N ARG A 389 16.64 20.22 8.47
CA ARG A 389 18.00 20.04 7.97
C ARG A 389 18.13 18.74 7.17
N GLN A 390 17.72 17.61 7.74
CA GLN A 390 17.77 16.31 7.09
C GLN A 390 16.95 16.28 5.79
N ARG A 391 15.77 16.92 5.76
CA ARG A 391 14.98 17.07 4.54
C ARG A 391 15.75 17.81 3.44
N LYS A 392 16.30 18.98 3.77
CA LYS A 392 17.08 19.82 2.83
C LYS A 392 18.30 19.07 2.26
N VAL A 393 19.00 18.30 3.08
CA VAL A 393 20.13 17.47 2.66
C VAL A 393 19.66 16.34 1.73
N ARG A 394 18.63 15.60 2.13
CA ARG A 394 18.05 14.50 1.35
C ARG A 394 17.57 14.95 -0.04
N HIS A 395 16.99 16.14 -0.17
CA HIS A 395 16.58 16.66 -1.48
C HIS A 395 17.78 16.90 -2.41
N VAL A 396 18.88 17.44 -1.90
CA VAL A 396 20.11 17.61 -2.69
C VAL A 396 20.73 16.26 -3.05
N GLU A 397 20.77 15.30 -2.12
CA GLU A 397 21.23 13.92 -2.39
C GLU A 397 20.40 13.24 -3.48
N THR A 398 19.07 13.39 -3.43
CA THR A 398 18.14 12.85 -4.42
C THR A 398 18.44 13.42 -5.81
N PHE A 399 18.73 14.71 -5.89
CA PHE A 399 19.10 15.35 -7.14
C PHE A 399 20.48 14.91 -7.64
N VAL A 400 21.47 14.72 -6.76
CA VAL A 400 22.77 14.12 -7.12
C VAL A 400 22.61 12.72 -7.68
N HIS A 401 21.75 11.90 -7.06
CA HIS A 401 21.44 10.57 -7.57
C HIS A 401 20.91 10.63 -9.01
N TYR A 402 20.01 11.58 -9.32
CA TYR A 402 19.56 11.83 -10.69
C TYR A 402 20.71 12.21 -11.63
N LEU A 403 21.60 13.12 -11.22
CA LEU A 403 22.73 13.56 -12.06
C LEU A 403 23.69 12.41 -12.41
N GLY A 404 23.77 11.36 -11.57
CA GLY A 404 24.58 10.17 -11.79
C GLY A 404 23.96 9.07 -12.64
N ILE A 405 22.73 9.22 -13.15
CA ILE A 405 22.07 8.21 -13.99
C ILE A 405 22.66 8.26 -15.42
N GLU A 406 23.39 7.22 -15.82
CA GLU A 406 23.92 7.08 -17.19
C GLU A 406 22.78 7.05 -18.24
N GLY A 407 22.90 7.86 -19.29
CA GLY A 407 22.00 7.87 -20.45
C GLY A 407 21.20 9.17 -20.67
N TYR A 408 21.23 10.11 -19.73
CA TYR A 408 20.72 11.48 -19.95
C TYR A 408 21.91 12.44 -20.15
N ARG A 409 21.75 13.49 -20.96
CA ARG A 409 22.76 14.56 -21.12
C ARG A 409 22.83 15.43 -19.85
N THR A 410 23.04 14.81 -18.69
CA THR A 410 23.12 15.52 -17.42
C THR A 410 24.53 16.01 -17.15
N SER A 411 24.63 17.15 -16.48
CA SER A 411 25.92 17.79 -16.20
C SER A 411 26.81 17.02 -15.20
N GLY A 412 26.31 15.90 -14.66
CA GLY A 412 27.04 14.95 -13.78
C GLY A 412 27.50 15.51 -12.42
N HIS A 413 27.31 16.80 -12.17
CA HIS A 413 27.86 17.50 -11.02
C HIS A 413 27.02 18.72 -10.62
N LEU A 414 26.78 18.92 -9.32
CA LEU A 414 25.88 19.97 -8.79
C LEU A 414 26.21 21.38 -9.27
N LEU A 415 27.50 21.71 -9.38
CA LEU A 415 27.98 23.03 -9.85
C LEU A 415 27.93 23.23 -11.38
N LEU A 416 27.65 22.19 -12.16
CA LEU A 416 27.56 22.28 -13.62
C LEU A 416 26.12 22.27 -14.14
N VAL A 417 25.15 22.20 -13.23
CA VAL A 417 23.72 22.07 -13.54
C VAL A 417 23.20 23.31 -14.27
N ASP A 418 22.43 23.08 -15.32
CA ASP A 418 21.74 24.12 -16.08
C ASP A 418 20.20 24.03 -16.01
N GLU A 419 19.53 24.87 -16.79
CA GLU A 419 18.06 24.89 -16.90
C GLU A 419 17.51 23.55 -17.46
N SER A 420 18.21 22.94 -18.42
CA SER A 420 17.80 21.68 -19.05
C SER A 420 17.87 20.50 -18.08
N ASP A 421 18.90 20.46 -17.23
CA ASP A 421 19.06 19.45 -16.18
C ASP A 421 17.88 19.45 -15.22
N LEU A 422 17.52 20.62 -14.67
CA LEU A 422 16.38 20.76 -13.76
C LEU A 422 15.05 20.53 -14.47
N GLN A 423 14.95 20.86 -15.76
CA GLN A 423 13.75 20.61 -16.54
C GLN A 423 13.51 19.11 -16.71
N SER A 424 14.54 18.38 -17.16
CA SER A 424 14.50 16.92 -17.30
C SER A 424 14.32 16.23 -15.94
N PHE A 425 14.82 16.82 -14.85
CA PHE A 425 14.52 16.34 -13.51
C PHE A 425 13.05 16.57 -13.17
N PHE A 426 12.60 17.81 -12.98
CA PHE A 426 11.29 18.10 -12.41
C PHE A 426 10.10 17.73 -13.30
N PHE A 427 10.22 17.89 -14.62
CA PHE A 427 9.09 17.71 -15.53
C PHE A 427 9.07 16.34 -16.24
N TRP A 428 10.05 15.49 -15.95
CA TRP A 428 10.12 14.13 -16.51
C TRP A 428 10.52 13.08 -15.48
N THR A 429 11.69 13.20 -14.86
CA THR A 429 12.23 12.13 -14.02
C THR A 429 11.62 12.11 -12.61
N TYR A 430 11.52 13.27 -11.97
CA TYR A 430 10.95 13.46 -10.65
C TYR A 430 9.50 13.00 -10.60
N VAL A 431 8.69 13.43 -11.58
CA VAL A 431 7.27 13.06 -11.70
C VAL A 431 7.05 11.55 -11.78
N ARG A 432 7.98 10.83 -12.42
CA ARG A 432 7.75 9.43 -12.80
C ARG A 432 8.53 8.39 -12.01
N ARG A 433 9.64 8.78 -11.36
CA ARG A 433 10.63 7.82 -10.85
C ARG A 433 10.99 7.99 -9.38
N PHE A 434 10.58 9.08 -8.75
CA PHE A 434 10.85 9.32 -7.34
C PHE A 434 9.54 9.29 -6.55
N PRO A 435 9.54 8.76 -5.31
CA PRO A 435 8.39 8.86 -4.43
C PRO A 435 8.19 10.33 -4.08
N ASN A 436 7.16 10.92 -4.68
CA ASN A 436 6.90 12.35 -4.64
C ASN A 436 5.49 12.61 -4.07
N SER A 437 5.27 13.84 -3.62
CA SER A 437 3.94 14.36 -3.30
C SER A 437 3.91 15.84 -3.66
N PRO A 438 2.72 16.45 -3.85
CA PRO A 438 2.62 17.89 -4.05
C PRO A 438 3.39 18.71 -3.01
N SER A 439 3.30 18.31 -1.72
CA SER A 439 4.00 18.98 -0.62
C SER A 439 5.52 18.79 -0.65
N ASP A 440 5.98 17.63 -1.11
CA ASP A 440 7.42 17.34 -1.26
C ASP A 440 7.99 18.14 -2.44
N ALA A 441 7.30 18.22 -3.58
CA ALA A 441 7.73 18.97 -4.75
C ALA A 441 7.94 20.47 -4.46
N LEU A 442 7.02 21.08 -3.70
CA LEU A 442 7.14 22.45 -3.22
C LEU A 442 8.37 22.63 -2.32
N SER A 443 8.58 21.69 -1.40
CA SER A 443 9.74 21.71 -0.50
C SER A 443 11.05 21.47 -1.25
N PHE A 444 11.05 20.59 -2.25
CA PHE A 444 12.22 20.22 -3.05
C PHE A 444 12.70 21.40 -3.90
N THR A 445 11.79 22.04 -4.63
CA THR A 445 12.12 23.24 -5.43
C THR A 445 12.65 24.38 -4.56
N LEU A 446 12.08 24.56 -3.37
CA LEU A 446 12.55 25.51 -2.37
C LEU A 446 13.96 25.15 -1.87
N ASP A 447 14.18 23.89 -1.51
CA ASP A 447 15.43 23.42 -0.91
C ASP A 447 16.58 23.44 -1.92
N LEU A 448 16.33 23.11 -3.20
CA LEU A 448 17.31 23.30 -4.28
C LEU A 448 17.62 24.78 -4.54
N ARG A 449 16.61 25.65 -4.55
CA ARG A 449 16.82 27.10 -4.69
C ARG A 449 17.72 27.63 -3.58
N ASP A 450 17.46 27.24 -2.34
CA ASP A 450 18.25 27.66 -1.19
C ASP A 450 19.70 27.15 -1.28
N PHE A 451 19.89 25.89 -1.70
CA PHE A 451 21.21 25.33 -1.96
C PHE A 451 21.97 26.12 -3.03
N TYR A 452 21.36 26.42 -4.17
CA TYR A 452 22.03 27.17 -5.25
C TYR A 452 22.29 28.64 -4.89
N ARG A 453 21.43 29.27 -4.10
CA ARG A 453 21.72 30.58 -3.50
C ARG A 453 22.95 30.53 -2.60
N TYR A 454 23.07 29.50 -1.77
CA TYR A 454 24.24 29.29 -0.93
C TYR A 454 25.52 29.11 -1.78
N GLN A 455 25.47 28.31 -2.85
CA GLN A 455 26.65 28.14 -3.73
C GLN A 455 27.04 29.45 -4.45
N LYS A 456 26.07 30.29 -4.81
CA LYS A 456 26.34 31.64 -5.37
C LYS A 456 26.98 32.56 -4.33
N GLN A 457 26.49 32.57 -3.09
CA GLN A 457 27.08 33.33 -1.99
C GLN A 457 28.53 32.90 -1.70
N ARG A 458 28.83 31.60 -1.87
CA ARG A 458 30.19 31.04 -1.78
C ARG A 458 31.07 31.35 -3.01
N GLY A 459 30.55 32.04 -4.03
CA GLY A 459 31.28 32.39 -5.25
C GLY A 459 31.61 31.21 -6.17
N ARG A 460 30.92 30.06 -6.00
CA ARG A 460 31.20 28.83 -6.77
C ARG A 460 30.43 28.77 -8.09
N ILE A 461 29.31 29.46 -8.16
CA ILE A 461 28.53 29.66 -9.38
C ILE A 461 28.29 31.15 -9.58
N GLN A 462 28.27 31.59 -10.83
CA GLN A 462 28.04 33.00 -11.16
C GLN A 462 26.55 33.35 -11.11
N ASP A 463 25.68 32.40 -11.45
CA ASP A 463 24.24 32.60 -11.50
C ASP A 463 23.51 31.46 -10.78
N ALA A 464 22.44 31.81 -10.06
CA ALA A 464 21.52 30.88 -9.39
C ALA A 464 20.08 31.07 -9.87
N ARG A 465 19.84 32.00 -10.82
CA ARG A 465 18.50 32.31 -11.33
C ARG A 465 17.83 31.12 -12.02
N PHE A 466 18.58 30.15 -12.54
CA PHE A 466 18.02 28.91 -13.04
C PHE A 466 17.25 28.17 -11.94
N ALA A 467 17.80 28.02 -10.72
CA ALA A 467 17.07 27.39 -9.62
C ALA A 467 15.90 28.26 -9.09
N GLU A 468 16.02 29.60 -9.18
CA GLU A 468 14.91 30.50 -8.86
C GLU A 468 13.74 30.38 -9.84
N LEU A 469 14.02 30.19 -11.12
CA LEU A 469 13.03 29.97 -12.17
C LEU A 469 12.18 28.73 -11.86
N PHE A 470 12.81 27.61 -11.48
CA PHE A 470 12.08 26.38 -11.09
C PHE A 470 11.25 26.54 -9.82
N TYR A 471 11.74 27.30 -8.85
CA TYR A 471 10.92 27.66 -7.69
C TYR A 471 9.72 28.54 -8.06
N GLY A 472 9.88 29.43 -9.04
CA GLY A 472 8.80 30.28 -9.55
C GLY A 472 7.70 29.50 -10.27
N VAL A 473 8.07 28.45 -11.01
CA VAL A 473 7.12 27.56 -11.70
C VAL A 473 6.75 26.31 -10.91
N ARG A 474 7.05 26.26 -9.60
CA ARG A 474 6.81 25.09 -8.74
C ARG A 474 5.36 24.60 -8.75
N ASP A 475 4.40 25.51 -8.90
CA ASP A 475 2.98 25.15 -8.95
C ASP A 475 2.64 24.39 -10.24
N MET A 476 3.38 24.64 -11.34
CA MET A 476 3.27 23.84 -12.57
C MET A 476 3.92 22.46 -12.43
N ILE A 477 4.95 22.33 -11.60
CA ILE A 477 5.55 21.02 -11.28
C ILE A 477 4.55 20.19 -10.47
N VAL A 478 3.91 20.81 -9.47
CA VAL A 478 2.83 20.19 -8.68
C VAL A 478 1.65 19.81 -9.56
N GLU A 479 1.19 20.74 -10.41
CA GLU A 479 0.10 20.44 -11.34
C GLU A 479 0.47 19.28 -12.27
N ARG A 480 1.71 19.21 -12.77
CA ARG A 480 2.15 18.07 -13.61
C ARG A 480 2.12 16.74 -12.85
N LEU A 481 2.46 16.72 -11.56
CA LEU A 481 2.34 15.53 -10.72
C LEU A 481 0.87 15.07 -10.61
N GLU A 482 -0.03 16.00 -10.26
CA GLU A 482 -1.46 15.71 -10.13
C GLU A 482 -2.09 15.26 -11.46
N LEU A 483 -1.67 15.87 -12.58
CA LEU A 483 -2.11 15.48 -13.91
C LEU A 483 -1.59 14.10 -14.30
N TYR A 484 -0.37 13.74 -13.92
CA TYR A 484 0.18 12.41 -14.17
C TYR A 484 -0.55 11.35 -13.34
N ASP A 485 -0.78 11.60 -12.04
CA ASP A 485 -1.56 10.71 -11.18
C ASP A 485 -2.98 10.51 -11.72
N GLY A 486 -3.62 11.59 -12.18
CA GLY A 486 -4.91 11.53 -12.85
C GLY A 486 -4.88 10.76 -14.17
N LEU A 487 -3.84 10.94 -14.98
CA LEU A 487 -3.65 10.26 -16.25
C LEU A 487 -3.60 8.73 -16.09
N LEU A 488 -3.10 8.22 -14.96
CA LEU A 488 -3.08 6.77 -14.70
C LEU A 488 -4.48 6.14 -14.67
N VAL A 489 -5.55 6.92 -14.52
CA VAL A 489 -6.95 6.44 -14.63
C VAL A 489 -7.32 6.10 -16.09
N PHE A 490 -6.55 6.57 -17.07
CA PHE A 490 -6.77 6.33 -18.49
C PHE A 490 -5.90 5.21 -19.07
N VAL A 491 -5.11 4.47 -18.28
CA VAL A 491 -4.13 3.48 -18.81
C VAL A 491 -4.72 2.50 -19.82
N ASP A 492 -5.99 2.10 -19.64
CA ASP A 492 -6.69 1.17 -20.55
C ASP A 492 -7.51 1.88 -21.66
N SER A 493 -7.40 3.21 -21.78
CA SER A 493 -8.10 4.03 -22.77
C SER A 493 -7.25 4.24 -24.02
N ALA A 494 -7.91 4.28 -25.18
CA ALA A 494 -7.26 4.61 -26.46
C ALA A 494 -6.60 6.00 -26.45
N ASP A 495 -7.06 6.91 -25.59
CA ASP A 495 -6.54 8.28 -25.47
C ASP A 495 -5.29 8.36 -24.59
N TYR A 496 -4.90 7.30 -23.89
CA TYR A 496 -3.79 7.31 -22.94
C TYR A 496 -2.48 7.78 -23.57
N GLU A 497 -2.10 7.18 -24.69
CA GLU A 497 -0.85 7.51 -25.37
C GLU A 497 -0.84 8.97 -25.85
N GLU A 498 -1.93 9.46 -26.46
CA GLU A 498 -2.04 10.88 -26.88
C GLU A 498 -1.91 11.83 -25.69
N LEU A 499 -2.58 11.55 -24.58
CA LEU A 499 -2.55 12.39 -23.38
C LEU A 499 -1.20 12.32 -22.67
N TYR A 500 -0.59 11.14 -22.63
CA TYR A 500 0.75 10.93 -22.10
C TYR A 500 1.81 11.68 -22.91
N GLU A 501 1.76 11.57 -24.24
CA GLU A 501 2.61 12.34 -25.15
C GLU A 501 2.35 13.84 -24.99
N THR A 502 1.10 14.28 -24.89
CA THR A 502 0.79 15.70 -24.68
C THR A 502 1.36 16.23 -23.37
N LEU A 503 1.24 15.46 -22.27
CA LEU A 503 1.71 15.87 -20.95
C LEU A 503 3.24 15.93 -20.89
N PHE A 504 3.95 14.99 -21.51
CA PHE A 504 5.40 14.87 -21.34
C PHE A 504 6.25 15.22 -22.58
N LEU A 505 5.74 15.03 -23.79
CA LEU A 505 6.41 15.31 -25.07
C LEU A 505 5.87 16.58 -25.75
N GLY A 506 4.68 17.06 -25.39
CA GLY A 506 4.12 18.34 -25.86
C GLY A 506 4.95 19.57 -25.46
N TYR A 507 5.97 19.37 -24.63
CA TYR A 507 7.03 20.33 -24.37
C TYR A 507 8.31 19.90 -25.11
N VAL A 508 8.44 20.29 -26.39
CA VAL A 508 9.73 20.38 -27.05
C VAL A 508 10.11 21.87 -27.09
N PRO A 509 11.05 22.34 -26.27
CA PRO A 509 11.57 23.68 -26.43
C PRO A 509 12.36 23.72 -27.74
N SER A 510 11.93 24.59 -28.67
CA SER A 510 12.68 24.95 -29.88
C SER A 510 13.68 26.05 -29.62
#